data_AF-A0A2E9U461-F1
#
_entry.id   AF-A0A2E9U461-F1
#
_cell.length_a   1.000
_cell.length_b   1.000
_cell.length_c   1.000
_cell.angle_alpha   90.00
_cell.angle_beta   90.00
_cell.angle_gamma   90.00
#
_symmetry.space_group_name_H-M   'P 1'
#
loop_
_entity.id
_entity.type
_entity.pdbx_description
1 polymer ?
#
loop_
_entity_poly.entity_id
_entity_poly.type
_entity_poly.pdbx_seq_one_letter_code
_entity_poly.pdbx_strand_id
1 'polypeptide(L)'
;MPENEDIEELKKELKKLKPKDRLKKLKELGEKRKAEMVDIDQLIKDSEKDLKTEAVAEEIAPRQDEINITRLFEEEAGKLESTVKKEAPETEKADQGYFSFKQAYNDYSNLQDIAYAGMAGNLTSAQEDAVDKIGERLDKTKYQSASQETANILVASKAVLYKIKKYAGLE
;
A
#
# COMPACT_ATOMS: atom_id res chain seq x y z
N MET A 1 -35.76 -17.54 -9.22
CA MET A 1 -35.42 -18.33 -10.42
C MET A 1 -36.21 -17.86 -11.66
N PRO A 2 -35.99 -16.66 -12.21
CA PRO A 2 -36.61 -16.23 -13.47
C PRO A 2 -35.76 -16.49 -14.72
N GLU A 3 -34.43 -16.65 -14.61
CA GLU A 3 -33.50 -16.65 -15.76
C GLU A 3 -33.69 -17.79 -16.78
N ASN A 4 -34.27 -18.92 -16.37
CA ASN A 4 -34.44 -20.07 -17.25
C ASN A 4 -35.66 -19.95 -18.20
N GLU A 5 -36.69 -19.21 -17.81
CA GLU A 5 -37.89 -19.04 -18.64
C GLU A 5 -37.61 -18.09 -19.81
N ASP A 6 -36.88 -17.00 -19.56
CA ASP A 6 -36.48 -16.01 -20.57
C ASP A 6 -35.61 -16.63 -21.68
N ILE A 7 -34.70 -17.55 -21.33
CA ILE A 7 -33.82 -18.21 -22.29
C ILE A 7 -34.60 -19.15 -23.22
N GLU A 8 -35.59 -19.87 -22.70
CA GLU A 8 -36.41 -20.79 -23.49
C GLU A 8 -37.36 -20.03 -24.43
N GLU A 9 -37.91 -18.89 -24.01
CA GLU A 9 -38.68 -18.01 -24.89
C GLU A 9 -37.82 -17.42 -26.02
N LEU A 10 -36.61 -16.95 -25.69
CA LEU A 10 -35.67 -16.42 -26.69
C LEU A 10 -35.29 -17.46 -27.75
N LYS A 11 -35.09 -18.73 -27.34
CA LYS A 11 -34.85 -19.84 -28.28
C LYS A 11 -36.04 -20.09 -29.20
N LYS A 12 -37.28 -20.02 -28.67
CA LYS A 12 -38.51 -20.16 -29.47
C LYS A 12 -38.65 -19.03 -30.47
N GLU A 13 -38.35 -17.78 -30.08
CA GLU A 13 -38.35 -16.63 -30.99
C GLU A 13 -37.29 -16.74 -32.09
N LEU A 14 -36.06 -17.12 -31.73
CA LEU A 14 -34.97 -17.28 -32.69
C LEU A 14 -35.31 -18.36 -33.74
N LYS A 15 -35.99 -19.44 -33.35
CA LYS A 15 -36.44 -20.50 -34.26
C LYS A 15 -37.50 -20.03 -35.27
N LYS A 16 -38.30 -19.00 -34.95
CA LYS A 16 -39.30 -18.42 -35.87
C LYS A 16 -38.69 -17.52 -36.95
N LEU A 17 -37.46 -17.03 -36.74
CA LEU A 17 -36.77 -16.15 -37.69
C LEU A 17 -36.13 -16.94 -38.85
N LYS A 18 -36.02 -16.29 -40.02
CA LYS A 18 -35.26 -16.82 -41.16
C LYS A 18 -33.77 -16.95 -40.78
N PRO A 19 -33.02 -17.89 -41.40
CA PRO A 19 -31.63 -18.18 -41.01
C PRO A 19 -30.71 -16.95 -41.00
N LYS A 20 -30.86 -16.05 -41.97
CA LYS A 20 -30.06 -14.82 -42.08
C LYS A 20 -30.33 -13.84 -40.93
N ASP A 21 -31.60 -13.64 -40.58
CA ASP A 21 -32.02 -12.73 -39.51
C ASP A 21 -31.72 -13.30 -38.12
N ARG A 22 -31.84 -14.63 -37.96
CA ARG A 22 -31.41 -15.35 -36.77
C ARG A 22 -29.93 -15.16 -36.51
N LEU A 23 -29.09 -15.27 -37.54
CA LEU A 23 -27.65 -15.11 -37.42
C LEU A 23 -27.25 -13.67 -37.05
N LYS A 24 -27.97 -12.67 -37.58
CA LYS A 24 -27.80 -11.26 -37.19
C LYS A 24 -28.14 -11.04 -35.72
N LYS A 25 -29.32 -11.49 -35.28
CA LYS A 25 -29.79 -11.35 -33.88
C LYS A 25 -28.87 -12.07 -32.89
N LEU A 26 -28.30 -13.22 -33.27
CA LEU A 26 -27.32 -13.94 -32.45
C LEU A 26 -25.99 -13.20 -32.32
N LYS A 27 -25.51 -12.52 -33.38
CA LYS A 27 -24.30 -11.69 -33.30
C LYS A 27 -24.51 -10.49 -32.38
N GLU A 28 -25.63 -9.79 -32.52
CA GLU A 28 -25.99 -8.65 -31.66
C GLU A 28 -26.10 -9.06 -30.18
N LEU A 29 -26.72 -10.22 -29.89
CA LEU A 29 -26.76 -10.77 -28.53
C LEU A 29 -25.36 -11.13 -28.01
N GLY A 30 -24.49 -11.67 -28.86
CA GLY A 30 -23.11 -11.95 -28.51
C GLY A 30 -22.31 -10.70 -28.18
N GLU A 31 -22.50 -9.62 -28.94
CA GLU A 31 -21.84 -8.32 -28.68
C GLU A 31 -22.35 -7.68 -27.38
N LYS A 32 -23.67 -7.72 -27.12
CA LYS A 32 -24.25 -7.24 -25.85
C LYS A 32 -23.67 -7.98 -24.64
N ARG A 33 -23.60 -9.32 -24.70
CA ARG A 33 -23.00 -10.12 -23.62
C ARG A 33 -21.53 -9.80 -23.40
N LYS A 34 -20.77 -9.49 -24.47
CA LYS A 34 -19.38 -9.06 -24.33
C LYS A 34 -19.28 -7.71 -23.62
N ALA A 35 -20.15 -6.76 -23.95
CA ALA A 35 -20.20 -5.48 -23.26
C ALA A 35 -20.57 -5.65 -21.77
N GLU A 36 -21.60 -6.45 -21.48
CA GLU A 36 -22.00 -6.79 -20.10
C GLU A 36 -20.85 -7.45 -19.32
N MET A 37 -20.08 -8.37 -19.93
CA MET A 37 -18.91 -8.95 -19.28
C MET A 37 -17.83 -7.92 -18.97
N VAL A 38 -17.58 -6.95 -19.86
CA VAL A 38 -16.61 -5.88 -19.62
C VAL A 38 -17.06 -4.98 -18.46
N ASP A 39 -18.34 -4.65 -18.40
CA ASP A 39 -18.91 -3.85 -17.31
C ASP A 39 -18.85 -4.59 -15.96
N ILE A 40 -19.13 -5.90 -15.96
CA ILE A 40 -18.98 -6.77 -14.78
C ILE A 40 -17.52 -6.85 -14.34
N ASP A 41 -16.59 -7.07 -15.27
CA ASP A 41 -15.15 -7.11 -14.95
C ASP A 41 -14.66 -5.78 -14.36
N GLN A 42 -15.20 -4.66 -14.83
CA GLN A 42 -14.89 -3.35 -14.27
C GLN A 42 -15.45 -3.20 -12.85
N LEU A 43 -16.70 -3.59 -12.61
CA LEU A 43 -17.31 -3.60 -11.28
C LEU A 43 -16.56 -4.50 -10.29
N ILE A 44 -16.07 -5.66 -10.75
CA ILE A 44 -15.25 -6.56 -9.92
C ILE A 44 -13.96 -5.86 -9.52
N LYS A 45 -13.24 -5.24 -10.47
CA LYS A 45 -11.98 -4.53 -10.17
C LYS A 45 -12.19 -3.36 -9.22
N ASP A 46 -13.26 -2.60 -9.40
CA ASP A 46 -13.59 -1.49 -8.52
C ASP A 46 -13.92 -2.01 -7.11
N SER A 47 -14.70 -3.09 -7.00
CA SER A 47 -15.01 -3.75 -5.73
C SER A 47 -13.76 -4.32 -5.02
N GLU A 48 -12.84 -4.93 -5.77
CA GLU A 48 -11.56 -5.43 -5.23
C GLU A 48 -10.68 -4.29 -4.67
N LYS A 49 -10.74 -3.11 -5.31
CA LYS A 49 -10.01 -1.93 -4.86
C LYS A 49 -10.64 -1.35 -3.60
N ASP A 50 -11.96 -1.33 -3.51
CA ASP A 50 -12.68 -0.86 -2.33
C ASP A 50 -12.42 -1.78 -1.13
N LEU A 51 -12.45 -3.11 -1.30
CA LEU A 51 -12.10 -4.07 -0.25
C LEU A 51 -10.66 -3.88 0.28
N LYS A 52 -9.70 -3.61 -0.60
CA LYS A 52 -8.33 -3.28 -0.18
C LYS A 52 -8.26 -2.00 0.64
N THR A 53 -9.11 -1.03 0.31
CA THR A 53 -9.17 0.26 1.01
C THR A 53 -9.84 0.11 2.37
N GLU A 54 -10.90 -0.69 2.47
CA GLU A 54 -11.56 -1.04 3.75
C GLU A 54 -10.63 -1.81 4.69
N ALA A 55 -9.88 -2.80 4.19
CA ALA A 55 -8.92 -3.54 5.01
C ALA A 55 -7.84 -2.63 5.63
N VAL A 56 -7.35 -1.66 4.85
CA VAL A 56 -6.41 -0.64 5.35
C VAL A 56 -7.07 0.28 6.37
N ALA A 57 -8.33 0.65 6.18
CA ALA A 57 -9.07 1.47 7.14
C ALA A 57 -9.31 0.74 8.48
N GLU A 58 -9.62 -0.57 8.45
CA GLU A 58 -9.75 -1.39 9.65
C GLU A 58 -8.42 -1.56 10.40
N GLU A 59 -7.30 -1.70 9.68
CA GLU A 59 -5.97 -1.83 10.28
C GLU A 59 -5.49 -0.54 10.95
N ILE A 60 -5.87 0.63 10.40
CA ILE A 60 -5.51 1.96 10.93
C ILE A 60 -6.48 2.41 12.03
N ALA A 61 -7.68 1.83 12.12
CA ALA A 61 -8.65 2.19 13.15
C ALA A 61 -8.07 1.91 14.55
N PRO A 62 -7.96 2.93 15.43
CA PRO A 62 -7.41 2.72 16.75
C PRO A 62 -8.29 1.75 17.54
N ARG A 63 -7.68 0.68 18.08
CA ARG A 63 -8.36 -0.24 18.98
C ARG A 63 -8.91 0.54 20.17
N GLN A 64 -10.23 0.49 20.33
CA GLN A 64 -10.89 1.04 21.51
C GLN A 64 -10.82 -0.01 22.62
N ASP A 65 -9.66 -0.12 23.26
CA ASP A 65 -9.54 -0.91 24.48
C ASP A 65 -10.27 -0.15 25.61
N GLU A 66 -11.24 -0.81 26.26
CA GLU A 66 -11.89 -0.24 27.44
C GLU A 66 -10.86 -0.02 28.54
N ILE A 67 -10.49 1.24 28.77
CA ILE A 67 -9.54 1.61 29.82
C ILE A 67 -10.22 1.41 31.17
N ASN A 68 -9.83 0.33 31.87
CA ASN A 68 -10.23 0.12 33.25
C ASN A 68 -9.44 1.07 34.17
N ILE A 69 -10.02 2.24 34.39
CA ILE A 69 -9.42 3.35 35.14
C ILE A 69 -9.10 2.96 36.60
N THR A 70 -9.83 2.02 37.20
CA THR A 70 -9.63 1.57 38.58
C THR A 70 -8.25 0.93 38.77
N ARG A 71 -7.76 0.21 37.74
CA ARG A 71 -6.46 -0.47 37.76
C ARG A 71 -5.28 0.50 37.73
N LEU A 72 -5.47 1.72 37.22
CA LEU A 72 -4.43 2.77 37.17
C LEU A 72 -4.20 3.44 38.53
N PHE A 73 -5.15 3.36 39.46
CA PHE A 73 -5.05 3.98 40.77
C PHE A 73 -4.78 2.98 41.92
N GLU A 74 -4.81 1.68 41.64
CA GLU A 74 -4.56 0.63 42.66
C GLU A 74 -3.08 0.30 42.87
N GLU A 75 -2.17 0.60 41.92
CA GLU A 75 -0.77 0.17 42.02
C GLU A 75 0.24 1.19 42.60
N GLU A 76 -0.15 2.43 42.90
CA GLU A 76 0.80 3.48 43.33
C GLU A 76 0.53 4.09 44.71
N ALA A 77 -0.09 3.37 45.64
CA ALA A 77 -0.20 3.83 47.03
C ALA A 77 1.10 3.68 47.86
N GLY A 78 2.23 3.23 47.29
CA GLY A 78 3.38 2.80 48.10
C GLY A 78 4.81 3.06 47.61
N LYS A 79 5.07 3.76 46.49
CA LYS A 79 6.45 3.86 45.95
C LYS A 79 6.87 5.23 45.41
N LEU A 80 6.36 6.31 45.99
CA LEU A 80 6.79 7.67 45.64
C LEU A 80 8.27 7.98 45.98
N GLU A 81 8.96 7.15 46.78
CA GLU A 81 10.36 7.37 47.19
C GLU A 81 11.34 6.24 46.83
N SER A 82 11.14 5.52 45.72
CA SER A 82 12.24 4.71 45.17
C SER A 82 12.84 5.45 43.98
N THR A 83 14.10 5.85 44.07
CA THR A 83 14.90 6.23 42.91
C THR A 83 15.04 5.00 42.04
N VAL A 84 14.11 4.82 41.09
CA VAL A 84 14.18 3.74 40.12
C VAL A 84 15.36 4.07 39.22
N LYS A 85 16.55 3.51 39.54
CA LYS A 85 17.57 3.26 38.53
C LYS A 85 17.00 2.20 37.58
N LYS A 86 16.15 2.64 36.67
CA LYS A 86 15.81 1.87 35.47
C LYS A 86 17.12 1.81 34.70
N GLU A 87 17.81 0.69 34.80
CA GLU A 87 18.82 0.38 33.80
C GLU A 87 18.13 0.50 32.44
N ALA A 88 18.72 1.32 31.56
CA ALA A 88 18.24 1.44 30.20
C ALA A 88 18.14 0.01 29.63
N PRO A 89 17.08 -0.32 28.87
CA PRO A 89 16.95 -1.63 28.27
C PRO A 89 18.27 -1.97 27.59
N GLU A 90 18.83 -3.14 27.91
CA GLU A 90 20.06 -3.62 27.31
C GLU A 90 19.91 -3.50 25.80
N THR A 91 20.75 -2.64 25.21
CA THR A 91 20.84 -2.52 23.76
C THR A 91 21.47 -3.81 23.29
N GLU A 92 20.64 -4.77 22.93
CA GLU A 92 21.07 -6.00 22.27
C GLU A 92 21.89 -5.63 21.02
N LYS A 93 23.20 -5.85 21.15
CA LYS A 93 24.19 -6.07 20.09
C LYS A 93 24.20 -5.06 18.94
N ALA A 94 25.05 -4.06 19.11
CA ALA A 94 25.45 -3.04 18.15
C ALA A 94 26.13 -3.53 16.84
N ASP A 95 25.89 -4.76 16.38
CA ASP A 95 26.57 -5.33 15.20
C ASP A 95 25.61 -5.88 14.11
N GLN A 96 24.31 -5.72 14.28
CA GLN A 96 23.37 -5.91 13.18
C GLN A 96 22.83 -4.55 12.79
N GLY A 97 23.15 -4.11 11.56
CA GLY A 97 22.73 -2.83 10.97
C GLY A 97 21.22 -2.72 10.87
N TYR A 98 20.58 -2.53 12.01
CA TYR A 98 19.13 -2.47 12.16
C TYR A 98 18.67 -1.08 11.74
N PHE A 99 17.85 -1.04 10.70
CA PHE A 99 17.24 0.20 10.24
C PHE A 99 15.98 0.46 11.05
N SER A 100 15.99 1.54 11.85
CA SER A 100 14.77 1.91 12.57
C SER A 100 13.70 2.41 11.60
N PHE A 101 12.43 2.12 11.88
CA PHE A 101 11.28 2.63 11.11
C PHE A 101 11.34 4.15 10.94
N LYS A 102 11.67 4.87 12.02
CA LYS A 102 11.83 6.33 12.02
C LYS A 102 12.90 6.79 11.03
N GLN A 103 14.02 6.08 10.95
CA GLN A 103 15.08 6.39 9.99
C GLN A 103 14.63 6.10 8.56
N ALA A 104 13.98 4.96 8.29
CA ALA A 104 13.44 4.63 6.97
C ALA A 104 12.45 5.70 6.50
N TYR A 105 11.55 6.13 7.37
CA TYR A 105 10.56 7.15 7.07
C TYR A 105 11.20 8.52 6.80
N ASN A 106 12.13 8.95 7.65
CA ASN A 106 12.82 10.22 7.46
C ASN A 106 13.61 10.25 6.14
N ASP A 107 14.26 9.14 5.81
CA ASP A 107 15.03 9.01 4.58
C ASP A 107 14.13 9.05 3.35
N TYR A 108 13.01 8.34 3.39
CA TYR A 108 11.99 8.41 2.35
C TYR A 108 11.45 9.83 2.16
N SER A 109 11.08 10.50 3.26
CA SER A 109 10.54 11.87 3.22
C SER A 109 11.56 12.84 2.63
N ASN A 110 12.81 12.78 3.09
CA ASN A 110 13.89 13.62 2.55
C ASN A 110 14.09 13.38 1.05
N LEU A 111 14.06 12.12 0.60
CA LEU A 111 14.16 11.81 -0.83
C LEU A 111 12.95 12.36 -1.60
N GLN A 112 11.73 12.30 -1.07
CA GLN A 112 10.57 12.91 -1.72
C GLN A 112 10.71 14.43 -1.85
N ASP A 113 11.15 15.10 -0.79
CA ASP A 113 11.37 16.55 -0.79
C ASP A 113 12.43 16.95 -1.83
N ILE A 114 13.52 16.18 -1.91
CA ILE A 114 14.57 16.37 -2.91
C ILE A 114 14.04 16.09 -4.32
N ALA A 115 13.23 15.04 -4.51
CA ALA A 115 12.62 14.73 -5.81
C ALA A 115 11.70 15.85 -6.28
N TYR A 116 10.90 16.44 -5.37
CA TYR A 116 10.04 17.56 -5.68
C TYR A 116 10.85 18.83 -6.01
N ALA A 117 11.91 19.11 -5.25
CA ALA A 117 12.82 20.21 -5.53
C ALA A 117 13.52 20.03 -6.90
N GLY A 118 13.91 18.81 -7.24
CA GLY A 118 14.50 18.45 -8.53
C GLY A 118 13.53 18.57 -9.72
N MET A 119 12.21 18.52 -9.49
CA MET A 119 11.23 18.86 -10.53
C MET A 119 11.15 20.37 -10.80
N ALA A 120 11.51 21.20 -9.82
CA ALA A 120 11.49 22.66 -9.92
C ALA A 120 12.80 23.26 -10.47
N GLY A 121 13.87 22.46 -10.60
CA GLY A 121 15.17 22.90 -11.10
C GLY A 121 16.29 21.89 -10.81
N ASN A 122 17.53 22.29 -11.04
CA ASN A 122 18.69 21.46 -10.73
C ASN A 122 18.83 21.26 -9.21
N LEU A 123 19.33 20.08 -8.82
CA LEU A 123 19.66 19.81 -7.42
C LEU A 123 20.78 20.74 -6.95
N THR A 124 20.69 21.15 -5.68
CA THR A 124 21.79 21.82 -4.99
C THR A 124 22.82 20.79 -4.53
N SER A 125 24.08 21.19 -4.37
CA SER A 125 25.15 20.29 -3.88
C SER A 125 24.81 19.63 -2.54
N ALA A 126 24.12 20.34 -1.65
CA ALA A 126 23.65 19.78 -0.38
C ALA A 126 22.61 18.67 -0.55
N GLN A 127 21.78 18.75 -1.60
CA GLN A 127 20.80 17.72 -1.93
C GLN A 127 21.46 16.51 -2.60
N GLU A 128 22.45 16.73 -3.46
CA GLU A 128 23.27 15.65 -4.04
C GLU A 128 23.99 14.85 -2.95
N ASP A 129 24.66 15.54 -2.01
CA ASP A 129 25.31 14.91 -0.86
C ASP A 129 24.32 14.12 0.02
N ALA A 130 23.09 14.62 0.17
CA ALA A 130 22.05 13.93 0.92
C ALA A 130 21.56 12.67 0.20
N VAL A 131 21.36 12.74 -1.12
CA VAL A 131 20.99 11.61 -1.98
C VAL A 131 22.04 10.50 -1.88
N ASP A 132 23.33 10.83 -1.96
CA ASP A 132 24.40 9.86 -1.87
C ASP A 132 24.48 9.19 -0.50
N LYS A 133 24.42 9.97 0.58
CA LYS A 133 24.42 9.43 1.96
C LYS A 133 23.23 8.52 2.22
N ILE A 134 22.05 8.89 1.72
CA ILE A 134 20.85 8.06 1.86
C ILE A 134 20.99 6.79 1.01
N GLY A 135 21.50 6.90 -0.21
CA GLY A 135 21.76 5.76 -1.11
C GLY A 135 22.69 4.73 -0.48
N GLU A 136 23.84 5.17 0.03
CA GLU A 136 24.78 4.26 0.71
C GLU A 136 24.16 3.53 1.89
N ARG A 137 23.32 4.21 2.68
CA ARG A 137 22.62 3.58 3.79
C ARG A 137 21.63 2.55 3.30
N LEU A 138 20.83 2.86 2.28
CA LEU A 138 19.85 1.94 1.69
C LEU A 138 20.49 0.69 1.07
N ASP A 139 21.71 0.81 0.54
CA ASP A 139 22.46 -0.31 -0.03
C ASP A 139 23.10 -1.20 1.04
N LYS A 140 23.52 -0.61 2.17
CA LYS A 140 24.05 -1.36 3.32
C LYS A 140 22.96 -2.10 4.11
N THR A 141 21.70 -1.69 3.99
CA THR A 141 20.57 -2.30 4.72
C THR A 141 20.17 -3.66 4.15
N LYS A 142 20.22 -4.70 4.99
CA LYS A 142 19.65 -6.02 4.67
C LYS A 142 18.20 -6.11 5.12
N TYR A 143 17.31 -6.56 4.23
CA TYR A 143 15.86 -6.68 4.48
C TYR A 143 15.47 -7.72 5.54
N GLN A 144 16.40 -8.58 5.96
CA GLN A 144 16.09 -9.80 6.72
C GLN A 144 15.58 -9.57 8.15
N SER A 145 15.65 -8.35 8.69
CA SER A 145 15.21 -8.04 10.06
C SER A 145 14.25 -6.84 10.16
N ALA A 146 13.73 -6.34 9.03
CA ALA A 146 12.83 -5.19 9.01
C ALA A 146 11.36 -5.65 9.15
N SER A 147 10.54 -4.92 9.91
CA SER A 147 9.08 -5.09 9.87
C SER A 147 8.56 -4.89 8.45
N GLN A 148 7.43 -5.49 8.10
CA GLN A 148 6.83 -5.38 6.75
C GLN A 148 6.68 -3.91 6.31
N GLU A 149 6.26 -3.03 7.22
CA GLU A 149 6.15 -1.59 6.97
C GLU A 149 7.51 -0.95 6.65
N THR A 150 8.55 -1.27 7.44
CA THR A 150 9.90 -0.76 7.21
C THR A 150 10.46 -1.26 5.88
N ALA A 151 10.21 -2.53 5.53
CA ALA A 151 10.60 -3.08 4.23
C ALA A 151 9.91 -2.35 3.06
N ASN A 152 8.61 -2.06 3.18
CA ASN A 152 7.87 -1.29 2.17
C ASN A 152 8.45 0.11 1.98
N ILE A 153 8.77 0.81 3.08
CA ILE A 153 9.38 2.16 3.02
C ILE A 153 10.77 2.10 2.39
N LEU A 154 11.58 1.10 2.70
CA LEU A 154 12.91 0.93 2.09
C LEU A 154 12.82 0.68 0.58
N VAL A 155 11.87 -0.13 0.12
CA VAL A 155 11.62 -0.35 -1.31
C VAL A 155 11.17 0.95 -1.99
N ALA A 156 10.24 1.69 -1.38
CA ALA A 156 9.79 2.99 -1.89
C ALA A 156 10.95 4.00 -1.95
N SER A 157 11.81 4.05 -0.93
CA SER A 157 12.99 4.91 -0.87
C SER A 157 13.95 4.62 -2.01
N LYS A 158 14.24 3.34 -2.30
CA LYS A 158 15.09 2.96 -3.45
C LYS A 158 14.47 3.37 -4.79
N ALA A 159 13.15 3.26 -4.94
CA ALA A 159 12.46 3.68 -6.16
C ALA A 159 12.52 5.21 -6.36
N VAL A 160 12.38 5.99 -5.29
CA VAL A 160 12.51 7.46 -5.35
C VAL A 160 13.96 7.84 -5.64
N LEU A 161 14.93 7.23 -4.96
CA LEU A 161 16.36 7.44 -5.20
C LEU A 161 16.73 7.22 -6.67
N TYR A 162 16.27 6.12 -7.27
CA TYR A 162 16.49 5.83 -8.69
C TYR A 162 15.93 6.92 -9.60
N LYS A 163 14.72 7.42 -9.32
CA LYS A 163 14.12 8.52 -10.10
C LYS A 163 14.97 9.79 -9.99
N ILE A 164 15.39 10.15 -8.78
CA ILE A 164 16.22 11.35 -8.55
C ILE A 164 17.51 11.24 -9.37
N LYS A 165 18.24 10.13 -9.25
CA LYS A 165 19.49 9.92 -9.99
C LYS A 165 19.30 10.02 -11.50
N LYS A 166 18.25 9.36 -12.02
CA LYS A 166 17.91 9.37 -13.45
C LYS A 166 17.58 10.77 -13.97
N TYR A 167 16.82 11.57 -13.21
CA TYR A 167 16.42 12.92 -13.64
C TYR A 167 17.50 13.97 -13.40
N ALA A 168 18.36 13.78 -12.41
CA ALA A 168 19.49 14.65 -12.12
C ALA A 168 20.73 14.35 -12.99
N GLY A 169 20.73 13.26 -13.77
CA GLY A 169 21.87 12.86 -14.59
C GLY A 169 23.07 12.36 -13.77
N LEU A 170 22.80 11.85 -12.56
CA LEU A 170 23.81 11.28 -11.66
C LEU A 170 24.10 9.80 -11.98
N GLU A 171 23.33 9.18 -12.89
CA GLU A 171 23.49 7.82 -13.46
C GLU A 171 23.01 7.74 -14.92
#